data_AF-A0A934AJX9-F1
#
_entry.id   AF-A0A934AJX9-F1
#
_cell.length_a   1.000
_cell.length_b   1.000
_cell.length_c   1.000
_cell.angle_alpha   90.00
_cell.angle_beta   90.00
_cell.angle_gamma   90.00
#
_symmetry.space_group_name_H-M   'P 1'
#
loop_
_entity.id
_entity.type
_entity.pdbx_description
1 polymer ?
#
loop_
_entity_poly.entity_id
_entity_poly.type
_entity_poly.pdbx_seq_one_letter_code
_entity_poly.pdbx_strand_id
1 'polypeptide(L)'
;MIEAQDQEQALDLQGILAALSRRLWTILAVLIAALAGTGVYVFTAKPVYSASALILIEKEEKGRAYSETTVSEAKADDYYQTQYMLLRSRSLLKKVCENLELAKLPEFSGGVDSLAAAVSIIPVTRSRLVNIRADSFDPELAARISNNLAETYVAQNLENKLFIAKDILATLQEKIDKSSGMEEKYQALPSVVNNPVIQELKSHYAKLQAKLGDLSSRYTEIHPERVRLKSEMAAVQARIREETLRTVQVMKAELSGQLLGNNVRIVDPAEVPKLPSKPKKSRSLAIAGFFGLVLGCALALVLEHMDMSIRNQDDVEKKLGLPFLGSVTKSVKFHNAGARQLSDLMAGTESFTGEAFKNIRTMVGFAAADSKLRQILITSSVQGEGKTFLTMNLAMVFAQLGQKVLLIEGDMRRPNIHKTFALSKEKGLSHFLAHGRDIHELESHIQDTGFPNLKALVCGMVPPNPSELLSTPKLKAILDWAGKNYDQVFVDGTPVFPITDALLWGRLMDGAIFVCQHGGVHMNLALKAKQKLVDGGIKIIGCVLNKVVFGGRGYGYYDKYYHYYHYYHYGYGPDKKDKKARAEKKPDLV
;
A
#
# COMPACT_ATOMS: atom_id res chain seq x y z
N MET A 1 33.10 8.74 27.22
CA MET A 1 32.95 7.55 26.36
C MET A 1 31.50 7.05 26.26
N ILE A 2 30.46 7.83 26.61
CA ILE A 2 29.04 7.44 26.41
C ILE A 2 28.17 8.66 26.03
N GLU A 3 28.66 9.60 25.21
CA GLU A 3 27.88 10.79 24.81
C GLU A 3 27.99 11.13 23.30
N ALA A 4 28.28 10.13 22.45
CA ALA A 4 28.46 10.35 21.01
C ALA A 4 27.65 9.38 20.12
N GLN A 5 26.50 8.89 20.59
CA GLN A 5 25.67 7.97 19.80
C GLN A 5 24.21 8.42 19.57
N ASP A 6 23.80 9.58 20.08
CA ASP A 6 22.41 10.05 20.01
C ASP A 6 22.21 11.34 19.18
N GLN A 7 23.02 11.53 18.13
CA GLN A 7 22.68 12.50 17.08
C GLN A 7 22.06 11.81 15.87
N GLU A 8 20.72 11.80 15.91
CA GLU A 8 19.81 11.84 14.77
C GLU A 8 20.00 10.79 13.67
N GLN A 9 19.34 9.64 13.89
CA GLN A 9 18.61 8.96 12.82
C GLN A 9 17.46 9.85 12.31
N ALA A 10 17.77 11.05 11.80
CA ALA A 10 16.84 11.75 10.94
C ALA A 10 16.65 10.85 9.71
N LEU A 11 15.44 10.33 9.53
CA LEU A 11 15.06 9.61 8.31
C LEU A 11 15.55 10.43 7.12
N ASP A 12 16.57 9.96 6.43
CA ASP A 12 17.10 10.61 5.22
C ASP A 12 16.04 10.51 4.12
N LEU A 13 15.10 11.46 4.14
CA LEU A 13 13.99 11.55 3.21
C LEU A 13 14.50 11.68 1.78
N GLN A 14 15.65 12.32 1.58
CA GLN A 14 16.28 12.42 0.27
C GLN A 14 16.80 11.05 -0.18
N GLY A 15 17.43 10.29 0.71
CA GLY A 15 17.86 8.92 0.48
C GLY A 15 16.70 7.98 0.11
N ILE A 16 15.58 8.05 0.84
CA ILE A 16 14.37 7.25 0.58
C ILE A 16 13.75 7.61 -0.76
N LEU A 17 13.59 8.90 -1.06
CA LEU A 17 13.02 9.35 -2.35
C LEU A 17 13.91 8.94 -3.52
N ALA A 18 15.23 9.02 -3.36
CA ALA A 18 16.18 8.58 -4.35
C ALA A 18 16.07 7.05 -4.57
N ALA A 19 16.00 6.26 -3.49
CA ALA A 19 15.80 4.81 -3.54
C ALA A 19 14.52 4.42 -4.29
N LEU A 20 13.39 5.03 -3.95
CA LEU A 20 12.10 4.78 -4.62
C LEU A 20 12.15 5.16 -6.10
N SER A 21 12.79 6.27 -6.44
CA SER A 21 12.88 6.73 -7.84
C SER A 21 13.69 5.78 -8.73
N ARG A 22 14.69 5.09 -8.17
CA ARG A 22 15.50 4.09 -8.90
C ARG A 22 14.73 2.80 -9.17
N ARG A 23 13.75 2.47 -8.33
CA ARG A 23 12.93 1.26 -8.41
C ARG A 23 11.49 1.54 -8.86
N LEU A 24 11.26 2.65 -9.56
CA LEU A 24 9.93 3.06 -10.03
C LEU A 24 9.23 1.97 -10.84
N TRP A 25 9.98 1.23 -11.67
CA TRP A 25 9.45 0.09 -12.44
C TRP A 25 8.98 -1.07 -11.56
N THR A 26 9.63 -1.32 -10.42
CA THR A 26 9.19 -2.32 -9.44
C THR A 26 7.88 -1.89 -8.79
N ILE A 27 7.79 -0.63 -8.36
CA ILE A 27 6.57 -0.06 -7.76
C ILE A 27 5.41 -0.18 -8.76
N LEU A 28 5.65 0.21 -10.02
CA LEU A 28 4.64 0.16 -11.08
C LEU A 28 4.22 -1.28 -11.40
N ALA A 29 5.15 -2.23 -11.44
CA ALA A 29 4.85 -3.64 -11.70
C ALA A 29 3.95 -4.25 -10.60
N VAL A 30 4.25 -3.98 -9.33
CA VAL A 30 3.43 -4.44 -8.19
C VAL A 30 2.04 -3.79 -8.22
N LEU A 31 1.98 -2.49 -8.51
CA LEU A 31 0.71 -1.77 -8.63
C LEU A 31 -0.16 -2.34 -9.76
N ILE A 32 0.42 -2.57 -10.95
CA ILE A 32 -0.29 -3.15 -12.09
C ILE A 32 -0.77 -4.56 -11.76
N ALA A 33 0.07 -5.39 -11.13
CA ALA A 33 -0.32 -6.75 -10.74
C ALA A 33 -1.50 -6.75 -9.73
N ALA A 34 -1.47 -5.86 -8.72
CA ALA A 34 -2.55 -5.71 -7.74
C ALA A 34 -3.86 -5.23 -8.40
N LEU A 35 -3.78 -4.24 -9.29
CA LEU A 35 -4.93 -3.73 -10.04
C LEU A 35 -5.48 -4.77 -11.03
N ALA A 36 -4.62 -5.50 -11.73
CA ALA A 36 -5.02 -6.53 -12.66
C ALA A 36 -5.71 -7.69 -11.92
N GLY A 37 -5.12 -8.20 -10.84
CA GLY A 37 -5.72 -9.26 -10.03
C GLY A 37 -7.08 -8.87 -9.45
N THR A 38 -7.17 -7.65 -8.89
CA THR A 38 -8.44 -7.13 -8.36
C THR A 38 -9.45 -6.86 -9.49
N GLY A 39 -8.98 -6.38 -10.64
CA GLY A 39 -9.80 -6.18 -11.83
C GLY A 39 -10.42 -7.50 -12.29
N VAL A 40 -9.61 -8.53 -12.50
CA VAL A 40 -10.09 -9.88 -12.85
C VAL A 40 -11.15 -10.34 -11.85
N TYR A 41 -10.90 -10.24 -10.54
CA TYR A 41 -11.89 -10.60 -9.52
C TYR A 41 -13.20 -9.79 -9.65
N VAL A 42 -13.12 -8.45 -9.72
CA VAL A 42 -14.29 -7.56 -9.76
C VAL A 42 -15.12 -7.73 -11.04
N PHE A 43 -14.48 -8.02 -12.18
CA PHE A 43 -15.15 -8.20 -13.47
C PHE A 43 -15.67 -9.63 -13.69
N THR A 44 -15.16 -10.64 -12.97
CA THR A 44 -15.62 -12.03 -13.04
C THR A 44 -16.60 -12.40 -11.93
N ALA A 45 -16.59 -11.69 -10.79
CA ALA A 45 -17.51 -11.93 -9.69
C ALA A 45 -18.97 -11.70 -10.12
N LYS A 46 -19.86 -12.59 -9.67
CA LYS A 46 -21.30 -12.47 -9.94
C LYS A 46 -21.84 -11.16 -9.34
N PRO A 47 -22.53 -10.32 -10.14
CA PRO A 47 -23.11 -9.07 -9.65
C PRO A 47 -24.23 -9.37 -8.66
N VAL A 48 -24.25 -8.66 -7.53
CA VAL A 48 -25.35 -8.72 -6.56
C VAL A 48 -26.17 -7.45 -6.71
N TYR A 49 -27.47 -7.61 -6.87
CA TYR A 49 -28.47 -6.56 -6.96
C TYR A 49 -29.17 -6.42 -5.62
N SER A 50 -29.61 -5.20 -5.31
CA SER A 50 -30.33 -4.92 -4.07
C SER A 50 -31.57 -4.10 -4.38
N ALA A 51 -32.71 -4.55 -3.89
CA ALA A 51 -33.98 -3.82 -3.98
C ALA A 51 -34.50 -3.51 -2.57
N SER A 52 -35.30 -2.47 -2.39
CA SER A 52 -35.82 -2.09 -1.07
C SER A 52 -37.25 -1.61 -1.12
N ALA A 53 -38.10 -2.17 -0.27
CA ALA A 53 -39.48 -1.74 -0.05
C ALA A 53 -39.56 -0.93 1.24
N LEU A 54 -40.21 0.23 1.17
CA LEU A 54 -40.40 1.13 2.29
C LEU A 54 -41.75 0.86 2.95
N ILE A 55 -41.73 0.56 4.24
CA ILE A 55 -42.96 0.42 5.04
C ILE A 55 -43.02 1.48 6.14
N LEU A 56 -44.23 1.95 6.44
CA LEU A 56 -44.53 2.80 7.57
C LEU A 56 -45.11 1.94 8.69
N ILE A 57 -44.56 2.08 9.89
CA ILE A 57 -45.02 1.42 11.10
C ILE A 57 -45.48 2.48 12.10
N GLU A 58 -46.78 2.64 12.25
CA GLU A 58 -47.39 3.52 13.24
C GLU A 58 -47.57 2.77 14.57
N LYS A 59 -47.29 3.47 15.67
CA LYS A 59 -47.59 2.99 17.00
C LYS A 59 -49.06 3.29 17.28
N GLU A 60 -49.80 2.31 17.78
CA GLU A 60 -51.17 2.53 18.24
C GLU A 60 -51.16 3.46 19.45
N GLU A 61 -51.74 4.64 19.31
CA GLU A 61 -52.10 5.47 20.47
C GLU A 61 -53.31 4.82 21.13
N LYS A 62 -53.13 4.24 22.32
CA LYS A 62 -54.27 3.84 23.16
C LYS A 62 -55.14 5.09 23.36
N GLY A 63 -56.44 4.96 23.09
CA GLY A 63 -57.41 6.06 23.13
C GLY A 63 -57.16 7.00 24.31
N ARG A 64 -56.94 8.28 24.00
CA ARG A 64 -56.75 9.35 24.99
C ARG A 64 -58.03 9.52 25.80
N ALA A 65 -58.04 8.98 27.02
CA ALA A 65 -58.86 9.50 28.10
C ALA A 65 -57.90 10.02 29.19
N TYR A 66 -57.77 11.35 29.23
CA TYR A 66 -57.15 12.18 30.27
C TYR A 66 -56.08 11.52 31.17
N SER A 67 -54.83 11.60 30.72
CA SER A 67 -53.70 11.98 31.58
C SER A 67 -52.54 12.38 30.68
N GLU A 68 -52.13 13.65 30.73
CA GLU A 68 -50.84 14.09 30.20
C GLU A 68 -49.74 13.46 31.05
N THR A 69 -49.35 12.24 30.70
CA THR A 69 -48.07 11.68 31.12
C THR A 69 -47.20 11.60 29.89
N THR A 70 -46.13 12.38 29.90
CA THR A 70 -45.04 12.37 28.91
C THR A 70 -44.66 10.92 28.64
N VAL A 71 -45.04 10.40 27.47
CA VAL A 71 -44.64 9.04 27.06
C VAL A 71 -43.13 9.08 26.87
N SER A 72 -42.39 8.55 27.84
CA SER A 72 -40.93 8.43 27.79
C SER A 72 -40.48 7.85 26.44
N GLU A 73 -39.59 8.54 25.71
CA GLU A 73 -39.06 8.13 24.40
C GLU A 73 -38.51 6.70 24.41
N ALA A 74 -37.95 6.26 25.55
CA ALA A 74 -37.51 4.87 25.76
C ALA A 74 -38.59 3.80 25.45
N LYS A 75 -39.87 4.07 25.75
CA LYS A 75 -40.98 3.14 25.46
C LYS A 75 -41.44 3.18 23.99
N ALA A 76 -41.00 4.17 23.22
CA ALA A 76 -41.27 4.22 21.77
C ALA A 76 -40.24 3.36 21.02
N ASP A 77 -38.97 3.41 21.43
CA ASP A 77 -37.89 2.61 20.81
C ASP A 77 -38.12 1.10 20.96
N ASP A 78 -38.57 0.63 22.13
CA ASP A 78 -38.88 -0.79 22.37
C ASP A 78 -39.93 -1.35 21.39
N TYR A 79 -40.93 -0.53 21.04
CA TYR A 79 -41.96 -0.92 20.08
C TYR A 79 -41.35 -1.16 18.71
N TYR A 80 -40.54 -0.22 18.20
CA TYR A 80 -39.91 -0.35 16.90
C TYR A 80 -38.92 -1.51 16.84
N GLN A 81 -38.13 -1.72 17.90
CA GLN A 81 -37.23 -2.88 17.98
C GLN A 81 -38.00 -4.20 17.91
N THR A 82 -39.14 -4.30 18.59
CA THR A 82 -40.02 -5.48 18.51
C THR A 82 -40.48 -5.71 17.07
N GLN A 83 -40.90 -4.65 16.37
CA GLN A 83 -41.35 -4.74 14.98
C GLN A 83 -40.22 -5.17 14.03
N TYR A 84 -38.99 -4.71 14.25
CA TYR A 84 -37.83 -5.12 13.45
C TYR A 84 -37.48 -6.61 13.65
N MET A 85 -37.64 -7.13 14.86
CA MET A 85 -37.46 -8.55 15.15
C MET A 85 -38.56 -9.40 14.50
N LEU A 86 -39.81 -8.92 14.50
CA LEU A 86 -40.92 -9.61 13.83
C LEU A 86 -40.72 -9.66 12.31
N LEU A 87 -40.21 -8.59 11.69
CA LEU A 87 -39.82 -8.56 10.28
C LEU A 87 -38.69 -9.54 9.93
N ARG A 88 -37.85 -9.90 10.89
CA ARG A 88 -36.81 -10.92 10.75
C ARG A 88 -37.23 -12.30 11.25
N SER A 89 -38.50 -12.47 11.66
CA SER A 89 -38.95 -13.72 12.26
C SER A 89 -38.88 -14.88 11.27
N ARG A 90 -38.41 -16.04 11.75
CA ARG A 90 -38.25 -17.25 10.93
C ARG A 90 -39.58 -17.71 10.32
N SER A 91 -40.69 -17.52 11.02
CA SER A 91 -42.04 -17.82 10.53
C SER A 91 -42.43 -16.98 9.32
N LEU A 92 -42.07 -15.69 9.32
CA LEU A 92 -42.35 -14.79 8.21
C LEU A 92 -41.46 -15.13 7.02
N LEU A 93 -40.16 -15.33 7.24
CA LEU A 93 -39.21 -15.72 6.19
C LEU A 93 -39.55 -17.08 5.58
N LYS A 94 -40.06 -18.03 6.38
CA LYS A 94 -40.55 -19.33 5.88
C LYS A 94 -41.71 -19.15 4.90
N LYS A 95 -42.72 -18.35 5.27
CA LYS A 95 -43.85 -18.03 4.36
C LYS A 95 -43.37 -17.39 3.06
N VAL A 96 -42.43 -16.45 3.12
CA VAL A 96 -41.86 -15.81 1.92
C VAL A 96 -41.08 -16.81 1.05
N CYS A 97 -40.30 -17.69 1.68
CA CYS A 97 -39.57 -18.75 0.98
C CYS A 97 -40.51 -19.73 0.26
N GLU A 98 -41.65 -20.05 0.86
CA GLU A 98 -42.69 -20.89 0.27
C GLU A 98 -43.45 -20.15 -0.85
N ASN A 99 -43.88 -18.91 -0.62
CA ASN A 99 -44.61 -18.08 -1.59
C ASN A 99 -43.85 -17.85 -2.91
N LEU A 100 -42.53 -17.68 -2.81
CA LEU A 100 -41.66 -17.41 -3.97
C LEU A 100 -40.94 -18.67 -4.47
N GLU A 101 -41.23 -19.84 -3.88
CA GLU A 101 -40.59 -21.12 -4.21
C GLU A 101 -39.05 -21.08 -4.21
N LEU A 102 -38.44 -20.27 -3.32
CA LEU A 102 -37.00 -19.95 -3.36
C LEU A 102 -36.10 -21.18 -3.21
N ALA A 103 -36.59 -22.22 -2.53
CA ALA A 103 -35.84 -23.47 -2.35
C ALA A 103 -35.48 -24.18 -3.67
N LYS A 104 -36.18 -23.87 -4.78
CA LYS A 104 -35.86 -24.40 -6.12
C LYS A 104 -34.68 -23.67 -6.78
N LEU A 105 -34.31 -22.49 -6.31
CA LEU A 105 -33.27 -21.66 -6.90
C LEU A 105 -31.89 -21.98 -6.29
N PRO A 106 -30.82 -22.09 -7.10
CA PRO A 106 -29.49 -22.41 -6.59
C PRO A 106 -28.97 -21.45 -5.50
N GLU A 107 -29.33 -20.16 -5.62
CA GLU A 107 -28.95 -19.10 -4.67
C GLU A 107 -29.58 -19.29 -3.28
N PHE A 108 -30.78 -19.87 -3.21
CA PHE A 108 -31.57 -20.01 -1.98
C PHE A 108 -31.84 -21.48 -1.61
N SER A 109 -30.97 -22.39 -2.06
CA SER A 109 -31.06 -23.82 -1.75
C SER A 109 -30.98 -24.13 -0.24
N GLY A 110 -30.39 -23.24 0.56
CA GLY A 110 -30.42 -23.28 2.02
C GLY A 110 -31.76 -22.88 2.65
N GLY A 111 -32.78 -22.60 1.85
CA GLY A 111 -34.11 -22.20 2.27
C GLY A 111 -34.11 -20.91 3.09
N VAL A 112 -34.65 -21.00 4.31
CA VAL A 112 -34.85 -19.84 5.19
C VAL A 112 -33.53 -19.21 5.63
N ASP A 113 -32.46 -19.98 5.81
CA ASP A 113 -31.20 -19.45 6.33
C ASP A 113 -30.47 -18.61 5.26
N SER A 114 -30.50 -19.06 4.00
CA SER A 114 -30.03 -18.26 2.85
C SER A 114 -30.85 -16.99 2.64
N LEU A 115 -32.18 -17.06 2.81
CA LEU A 115 -33.04 -15.87 2.73
C LEU A 115 -32.77 -14.89 3.88
N ALA A 116 -32.57 -15.38 5.10
CA ALA A 116 -32.24 -14.56 6.26
C ALA A 116 -30.91 -13.81 6.08
N ALA A 117 -29.92 -14.42 5.43
CA ALA A 117 -28.65 -13.77 5.11
C ALA A 117 -28.78 -12.72 3.99
N ALA A 118 -29.71 -12.91 3.05
CA ALA A 118 -29.94 -12.01 1.93
C ALA A 118 -30.84 -10.80 2.28
N VAL A 119 -31.61 -10.88 3.36
CA VAL A 119 -32.54 -9.83 3.78
C VAL A 119 -31.95 -8.99 4.91
N SER A 120 -32.11 -7.67 4.79
CA SER A 120 -31.71 -6.71 5.83
C SER A 120 -32.84 -5.72 6.10
N ILE A 121 -33.15 -5.54 7.38
CA ILE A 121 -34.13 -4.55 7.86
C ILE A 121 -33.35 -3.31 8.31
N ILE A 122 -33.57 -2.19 7.64
CA ILE A 122 -32.82 -0.94 7.80
C ILE A 122 -33.79 0.16 8.26
N PRO A 123 -33.81 0.52 9.56
CA PRO A 123 -34.66 1.59 10.06
C PRO A 123 -34.18 2.95 9.54
N VAL A 124 -35.12 3.85 9.26
CA VAL A 124 -34.81 5.24 8.90
C VAL A 124 -34.80 6.08 10.17
N THR A 125 -33.63 6.61 10.51
CA THR A 125 -33.37 7.34 11.77
C THR A 125 -34.39 8.46 12.00
N ARG A 126 -34.90 8.58 13.23
CA ARG A 126 -35.92 9.56 13.64
C ARG A 126 -37.19 9.53 12.79
N SER A 127 -37.59 8.35 12.30
CA SER A 127 -38.82 8.19 11.55
C SER A 127 -39.52 6.88 11.88
N ARG A 128 -40.77 6.78 11.42
CA ARG A 128 -41.60 5.58 11.51
C ARG A 128 -41.41 4.64 10.32
N LEU A 129 -40.39 4.91 9.49
CA LEU A 129 -40.17 4.23 8.22
C LEU A 129 -39.07 3.17 8.35
N VAL A 130 -39.24 2.09 7.61
CA VAL A 130 -38.31 0.96 7.57
C VAL A 130 -38.11 0.52 6.14
N ASN A 131 -36.85 0.42 5.72
CA ASN A 131 -36.49 -0.22 4.47
C ASN A 131 -36.29 -1.71 4.70
N ILE A 132 -37.08 -2.52 4.00
CA ILE A 132 -36.85 -3.95 3.86
C ILE A 132 -35.98 -4.10 2.61
N ARG A 133 -34.73 -4.52 2.76
CA ARG A 133 -33.80 -4.71 1.64
C ARG A 133 -33.51 -6.17 1.41
N ALA A 134 -33.55 -6.60 0.15
CA ALA A 134 -33.15 -7.94 -0.25
C ALA A 134 -32.02 -7.88 -1.29
N ASP A 135 -31.03 -8.75 -1.15
CA ASP A 135 -29.91 -8.94 -2.07
C ASP A 135 -30.11 -10.23 -2.88
N SER A 136 -29.90 -10.20 -4.21
CA SER A 136 -29.91 -11.41 -5.06
C SER A 136 -29.01 -11.23 -6.30
N PHE A 137 -28.56 -12.34 -6.89
CA PHE A 137 -27.90 -12.33 -8.21
C PHE A 137 -28.85 -11.96 -9.36
N ASP A 138 -30.17 -12.05 -9.14
CA ASP A 138 -31.21 -11.66 -10.08
C ASP A 138 -31.90 -10.36 -9.60
N PRO A 139 -31.89 -9.28 -10.41
CA PRO A 139 -32.51 -8.02 -10.02
C PRO A 139 -34.03 -8.12 -9.82
N GLU A 140 -34.73 -8.93 -10.61
CA GLU A 140 -36.18 -9.09 -10.46
C GLU A 140 -36.51 -9.84 -9.18
N LEU A 141 -35.73 -10.87 -8.87
CA LEU A 141 -35.89 -11.66 -7.65
C LEU A 141 -35.64 -10.82 -6.40
N ALA A 142 -34.63 -9.94 -6.40
CA ALA A 142 -34.38 -9.02 -5.29
C ALA A 142 -35.61 -8.14 -4.98
N ALA A 143 -36.24 -7.57 -6.01
CA ALA A 143 -37.45 -6.76 -5.85
C ALA A 143 -38.64 -7.60 -5.34
N ARG A 144 -38.84 -8.80 -5.92
CA ARG A 144 -39.90 -9.73 -5.50
C ARG A 144 -39.77 -10.16 -4.05
N ILE A 145 -38.56 -10.50 -3.59
CA ILE A 145 -38.31 -10.88 -2.19
C ILE A 145 -38.67 -9.71 -1.26
N SER A 146 -38.21 -8.51 -1.58
CA SER A 146 -38.46 -7.32 -0.77
C SER A 146 -39.96 -6.98 -0.68
N ASN A 147 -40.66 -7.02 -1.83
CA ASN A 147 -42.10 -6.75 -1.89
C ASN A 147 -42.91 -7.83 -1.17
N ASN A 148 -42.64 -9.12 -1.45
CA ASN A 148 -43.39 -10.21 -0.84
C ASN A 148 -43.19 -10.25 0.68
N LEU A 149 -42.01 -9.90 1.19
CA LEU A 149 -41.77 -9.79 2.62
C LEU A 149 -42.56 -8.64 3.25
N ALA A 150 -42.61 -7.48 2.60
CA ALA A 150 -43.42 -6.35 3.04
C ALA A 150 -44.93 -6.70 3.05
N GLU A 151 -45.43 -7.27 1.96
CA GLU A 151 -46.83 -7.69 1.80
C GLU A 151 -47.21 -8.75 2.82
N THR A 152 -46.38 -9.78 2.99
CA THR A 152 -46.65 -10.87 3.94
C THR A 152 -46.64 -10.36 5.37
N TYR A 153 -45.77 -9.40 5.69
CA TYR A 153 -45.75 -8.77 7.01
C TYR A 153 -47.02 -7.96 7.29
N VAL A 154 -47.42 -7.11 6.34
CA VAL A 154 -48.65 -6.29 6.44
C VAL A 154 -49.88 -7.18 6.56
N ALA A 155 -49.96 -8.22 5.72
CA ALA A 155 -51.06 -9.20 5.75
C ALA A 155 -51.13 -9.93 7.10
N GLN A 156 -49.99 -10.41 7.61
CA GLN A 156 -49.94 -11.10 8.90
C GLN A 156 -50.27 -10.17 10.08
N ASN A 157 -49.84 -8.90 10.02
CA ASN A 157 -50.19 -7.91 11.04
C ASN A 157 -51.71 -7.66 11.07
N LEU A 158 -52.32 -7.48 9.89
CA LEU A 158 -53.75 -7.31 9.74
C LEU A 158 -54.52 -8.55 10.20
N GLU A 159 -54.08 -9.75 9.80
CA GLU A 159 -54.70 -11.02 10.19
C GLU A 159 -54.68 -11.22 11.71
N ASN A 160 -53.53 -11.00 12.35
CA ASN A 160 -53.41 -11.10 13.81
C ASN A 160 -54.37 -10.14 14.53
N LYS A 161 -54.51 -8.90 14.01
CA LYS A 161 -55.46 -7.93 14.55
C LYS A 161 -56.91 -8.35 14.36
N LEU A 162 -57.26 -8.78 13.15
CA LEU A 162 -58.60 -9.26 12.84
C LEU A 162 -58.96 -10.48 13.68
N PHE A 163 -58.00 -11.39 13.94
CA PHE A 163 -58.19 -12.54 14.81
C PHE A 163 -58.48 -12.11 16.25
N ILE A 164 -57.61 -11.27 16.85
CA ILE A 164 -57.80 -10.76 18.22
C ILE A 164 -59.14 -10.05 18.36
N ALA A 165 -59.48 -9.18 17.41
CA ALA A 165 -60.73 -8.43 17.47
C ALA A 165 -61.96 -9.31 17.22
N LYS A 166 -61.91 -10.29 16.30
CA LYS A 166 -62.99 -11.27 16.12
C LYS A 166 -63.17 -12.13 17.36
N ASP A 167 -62.09 -12.56 18.01
CA ASP A 167 -62.14 -13.35 19.25
C ASP A 167 -62.78 -12.55 20.40
N ILE A 168 -62.37 -11.29 20.58
CA ILE A 168 -62.99 -10.40 21.57
C ILE A 168 -64.46 -10.15 21.25
N LEU A 169 -64.80 -9.85 20.00
CA LEU A 169 -66.19 -9.62 19.57
C LEU A 169 -67.05 -10.88 19.71
N ALA A 170 -66.53 -12.06 19.35
CA ALA A 170 -67.21 -13.34 19.53
C ALA A 170 -67.45 -13.62 21.01
N THR A 171 -66.46 -13.38 21.87
CA THR A 171 -66.60 -13.49 23.32
C THR A 171 -67.64 -12.53 23.87
N LEU A 172 -67.72 -11.31 23.32
CA LEU A 172 -68.75 -10.33 23.70
C LEU A 172 -70.13 -10.75 23.19
N GLN A 173 -70.23 -11.32 21.99
CA GLN A 173 -71.50 -11.64 21.32
C GLN A 173 -72.12 -12.96 21.77
N GLU A 174 -71.33 -14.02 21.94
CA GLU A 174 -71.77 -15.31 22.51
C GLU A 174 -72.34 -15.15 23.93
N LYS A 175 -71.83 -14.15 24.67
CA LYS A 175 -72.27 -13.80 26.03
C LYS A 175 -73.39 -12.77 26.07
N ILE A 176 -74.02 -12.40 24.95
CA ILE A 176 -75.20 -11.51 24.90
C ILE A 176 -76.51 -12.31 24.72
N ASP A 177 -76.46 -13.47 24.04
CA ASP A 177 -77.69 -14.16 23.58
C ASP A 177 -78.36 -15.13 24.59
N LYS A 178 -77.84 -15.28 25.83
CA LYS A 178 -78.45 -16.16 26.86
C LYS A 178 -78.99 -15.39 28.07
N SER A 179 -80.16 -14.78 27.90
CA SER A 179 -80.93 -14.04 28.89
C SER A 179 -81.26 -14.88 30.13
N SER A 180 -80.60 -14.64 31.28
CA SER A 180 -81.09 -14.86 32.67
C SER A 180 -80.04 -14.66 33.79
N GLY A 181 -78.80 -14.25 33.50
CA GLY A 181 -77.76 -14.03 34.54
C GLY A 181 -76.72 -12.97 34.19
N MET A 182 -77.10 -12.00 33.36
CA MET A 182 -76.17 -11.10 32.65
C MET A 182 -75.64 -9.92 33.48
N GLU A 183 -76.34 -9.50 34.53
CA GLU A 183 -76.04 -8.22 35.20
C GLU A 183 -74.78 -8.25 36.07
N GLU A 184 -74.55 -9.31 36.83
CA GLU A 184 -73.37 -9.38 37.70
C GLU A 184 -72.06 -9.49 36.90
N LYS A 185 -72.12 -10.09 35.70
CA LYS A 185 -70.91 -10.37 34.90
C LYS A 185 -70.41 -9.16 34.12
N TYR A 186 -71.30 -8.30 33.59
CA TYR A 186 -70.87 -7.05 32.96
C TYR A 186 -70.34 -6.05 33.99
N GLN A 187 -70.87 -6.09 35.21
CA GLN A 187 -70.44 -5.24 36.31
C GLN A 187 -69.02 -5.54 36.80
N ALA A 188 -68.41 -6.66 36.40
CA ALA A 188 -67.03 -7.03 36.71
C ALA A 188 -66.02 -6.59 35.63
N LEU A 189 -66.48 -6.09 34.47
CA LEU A 189 -65.59 -5.59 33.43
C LEU A 189 -64.84 -4.35 33.94
N PRO A 190 -63.50 -4.25 33.82
CA PRO A 190 -62.74 -3.11 34.33
C PRO A 190 -63.25 -1.75 33.84
N SER A 191 -63.65 -1.66 32.57
CA SER A 191 -64.21 -0.43 31.97
C SER A 191 -65.59 -0.04 32.51
N VAL A 192 -66.36 -1.01 33.03
CA VAL A 192 -67.66 -0.80 33.68
C VAL A 192 -67.47 -0.50 35.17
N VAL A 193 -66.54 -1.20 35.83
CA VAL A 193 -66.16 -0.99 37.24
C VAL A 193 -65.58 0.42 37.45
N ASN A 194 -64.79 0.91 36.51
CA ASN A 194 -64.12 2.21 36.59
C ASN A 194 -64.94 3.37 35.98
N ASN A 195 -66.16 3.13 35.50
CA ASN A 195 -67.01 4.21 34.97
C ASN A 195 -67.53 5.08 36.14
N PRO A 196 -67.22 6.39 36.18
CA PRO A 196 -67.61 7.27 37.29
C PRO A 196 -69.11 7.32 37.54
N VAL A 197 -69.93 7.30 36.47
CA VAL A 197 -71.40 7.34 36.56
C VAL A 197 -71.91 6.04 37.19
N ILE A 198 -71.36 4.90 36.79
CA ILE A 198 -71.74 3.60 37.35
C ILE A 198 -71.32 3.50 38.83
N GLN A 199 -70.14 4.02 39.19
CA GLN A 199 -69.70 4.06 40.59
C GLN A 199 -70.60 4.95 41.45
N GLU A 200 -70.99 6.12 40.95
CA GLU A 200 -71.91 7.02 41.63
C GLU A 200 -73.29 6.36 41.83
N LEU A 201 -73.84 5.74 40.79
CA LEU A 201 -75.12 5.02 40.87
C LEU A 201 -75.05 3.82 41.82
N LYS A 202 -73.94 3.06 41.84
CA LYS A 202 -73.71 1.97 42.80
C LYS A 202 -73.61 2.49 44.23
N SER A 203 -72.94 3.63 44.45
CA SER A 203 -72.88 4.29 45.76
C SER A 203 -74.28 4.72 46.22
N HIS A 204 -75.08 5.29 45.31
CA HIS A 204 -76.45 5.66 45.60
C HIS A 204 -77.32 4.44 45.95
N TYR A 205 -77.21 3.36 45.17
CA TYR A 205 -77.90 2.10 45.45
C TYR A 205 -77.51 1.53 46.83
N ALA A 206 -76.23 1.52 47.18
CA ALA A 206 -75.75 1.05 48.48
C ALA A 206 -76.30 1.89 49.65
N LYS A 207 -76.41 3.22 49.48
CA LYS A 207 -77.05 4.11 50.48
C LYS A 207 -78.53 3.79 50.65
N LEU A 208 -79.26 3.56 49.55
CA LEU A 208 -80.68 3.16 49.59
C LEU A 208 -80.85 1.77 50.24
N GLN A 209 -79.96 0.83 49.92
CA GLN A 209 -79.94 -0.51 50.50
C GLN A 209 -79.68 -0.46 52.02
N ALA A 210 -78.74 0.37 52.48
CA ALA A 210 -78.47 0.57 53.91
C ALA A 210 -79.69 1.17 54.64
N LYS A 211 -80.35 2.17 54.04
CA LYS A 211 -81.60 2.74 54.56
C LYS A 211 -82.73 1.71 54.60
N LEU A 212 -82.83 0.85 53.58
CA LEU A 212 -83.81 -0.24 53.55
C LEU A 212 -83.52 -1.27 54.65
N GLY A 213 -82.26 -1.61 54.88
CA GLY A 213 -81.82 -2.49 55.97
C GLY A 213 -82.20 -1.95 57.35
N ASP A 214 -81.95 -0.66 57.60
CA ASP A 214 -82.32 0.00 58.85
C ASP A 214 -83.85 0.03 59.05
N LEU A 215 -84.62 0.41 58.02
CA LEU A 215 -86.09 0.35 58.07
C LEU A 215 -86.64 -1.06 58.22
N SER A 216 -85.95 -2.06 57.67
CA SER A 216 -86.40 -3.45 57.70
C SER A 216 -86.37 -4.07 59.09
N SER A 217 -85.53 -3.54 59.98
CA SER A 217 -85.48 -3.93 61.40
C SER A 217 -86.66 -3.38 62.22
N ARG A 218 -87.36 -2.36 61.72
CA ARG A 218 -88.38 -1.61 62.46
C ARG A 218 -89.81 -1.79 61.93
N TYR A 219 -89.98 -2.21 60.67
CA TYR A 219 -91.29 -2.28 60.01
C TYR A 219 -91.47 -3.56 59.19
N THR A 220 -92.71 -4.06 59.07
CA THR A 220 -93.10 -5.20 58.20
C THR A 220 -93.00 -4.85 56.71
N GLU A 221 -92.92 -5.87 55.83
CA GLU A 221 -92.61 -5.72 54.39
C GLU A 221 -93.55 -4.79 53.60
N ILE A 222 -94.78 -4.59 54.09
CA ILE A 222 -95.84 -3.85 53.38
C ILE A 222 -95.81 -2.34 53.74
N HIS A 223 -94.89 -1.89 54.59
CA HIS A 223 -94.83 -0.49 55.00
C HIS A 223 -94.63 0.45 53.78
N PRO A 224 -95.42 1.55 53.64
CA PRO A 224 -95.38 2.43 52.47
C PRO A 224 -93.97 2.93 52.12
N GLU A 225 -93.17 3.27 53.14
CA GLU A 225 -91.78 3.70 52.95
C GLU A 225 -90.84 2.59 52.46
N ARG A 226 -91.05 1.32 52.86
CA ARG A 226 -90.25 0.17 52.36
C ARG A 226 -90.55 -0.09 50.89
N VAL A 227 -91.82 -0.01 50.49
CA VAL A 227 -92.24 -0.16 49.09
C VAL A 227 -91.65 0.96 48.24
N ARG A 228 -91.73 2.22 48.72
CA ARG A 228 -91.14 3.38 48.03
C ARG A 228 -89.63 3.23 47.83
N LEU A 229 -88.88 2.84 48.87
CA LEU A 229 -87.44 2.62 48.77
C LEU A 229 -87.09 1.46 47.83
N LYS A 230 -87.89 0.39 47.83
CA LYS A 230 -87.70 -0.74 46.91
C LYS A 230 -87.94 -0.33 45.45
N SER A 231 -88.94 0.50 45.18
CA SER A 231 -89.19 1.08 43.84
C SER A 231 -88.06 2.03 43.42
N GLU A 232 -87.54 2.85 44.33
CA GLU A 232 -86.41 3.74 44.06
C GLU A 232 -85.12 2.96 43.78
N MET A 233 -84.84 1.90 44.56
CA MET A 233 -83.75 0.97 44.31
C MET A 233 -83.89 0.29 42.94
N ALA A 234 -85.10 -0.15 42.58
CA ALA A 234 -85.36 -0.75 41.26
C ALA A 234 -85.10 0.25 40.11
N ALA A 235 -85.46 1.53 40.28
CA ALA A 235 -85.19 2.58 39.31
C ALA A 235 -83.69 2.86 39.16
N VAL A 236 -82.94 2.94 40.27
CA VAL A 236 -81.48 3.11 40.25
C VAL A 236 -80.81 1.89 39.60
N GLN A 237 -81.29 0.68 39.89
CA GLN A 237 -80.76 -0.56 39.30
C GLN A 237 -81.02 -0.64 37.78
N ALA A 238 -82.19 -0.20 37.32
CA ALA A 238 -82.47 -0.08 35.89
C ALA A 238 -81.52 0.92 35.20
N ARG A 239 -81.20 2.03 35.86
CA ARG A 239 -80.26 3.04 35.34
C ARG A 239 -78.81 2.53 35.29
N ILE A 240 -78.39 1.76 36.30
CA ILE A 240 -77.09 1.07 36.28
C ILE A 240 -77.03 0.10 35.09
N ARG A 241 -78.09 -0.66 34.84
CA ARG A 241 -78.16 -1.60 33.71
C ARG A 241 -78.05 -0.87 32.37
N GLU A 242 -78.79 0.21 32.19
CA GLU A 242 -78.75 1.02 30.96
C GLU A 242 -77.34 1.58 30.70
N GLU A 243 -76.71 2.18 31.71
CA GLU A 243 -75.37 2.76 31.56
C GLU A 243 -74.30 1.69 31.34
N THR A 244 -74.46 0.51 31.94
CA THR A 244 -73.60 -0.66 31.69
C THR A 244 -73.70 -1.12 30.24
N LEU A 245 -74.91 -1.28 29.72
CA LEU A 245 -75.14 -1.69 28.33
C LEU A 245 -74.63 -0.65 27.34
N ARG A 246 -74.83 0.65 27.62
CA ARG A 246 -74.28 1.74 26.83
C ARG A 246 -72.75 1.70 26.79
N THR A 247 -72.10 1.49 27.94
CA THR A 247 -70.65 1.37 28.03
C THR A 247 -70.14 0.18 27.21
N VAL A 248 -70.82 -0.96 27.28
CA VAL A 248 -70.48 -2.15 26.47
C VAL A 248 -70.68 -1.90 24.97
N GLN A 249 -71.73 -1.20 24.57
CA GLN A 249 -71.97 -0.82 23.17
C GLN A 249 -70.91 0.15 22.64
N VAL A 250 -70.51 1.15 23.44
CA VAL A 250 -69.42 2.07 23.08
C VAL A 250 -68.11 1.32 22.92
N MET A 251 -67.78 0.39 23.83
CA MET A 251 -66.60 -0.48 23.67
C MET A 251 -66.68 -1.33 22.39
N LYS A 252 -67.86 -1.88 22.08
CA LYS A 252 -68.07 -2.64 20.84
C LYS A 252 -67.83 -1.76 19.61
N ALA A 253 -68.35 -0.53 19.62
CA ALA A 253 -68.19 0.43 18.53
C ALA A 253 -66.73 0.89 18.38
N GLU A 254 -66.04 1.15 19.49
CA GLU A 254 -64.62 1.53 19.50
C GLU A 254 -63.72 0.42 18.98
N LEU A 255 -63.94 -0.82 19.44
CA LEU A 255 -63.22 -2.00 18.94
C LEU A 255 -63.50 -2.22 17.44
N SER A 256 -64.74 -2.00 17.00
CA SER A 256 -65.13 -2.08 15.59
C SER A 256 -64.53 -0.96 14.74
N GLY A 257 -64.30 0.22 15.33
CA GLY A 257 -63.62 1.35 14.66
C GLY A 257 -62.11 1.13 14.54
N GLN A 258 -61.47 0.56 15.57
CA GLN A 258 -60.06 0.19 15.55
C GLN A 258 -59.73 -0.89 14.50
N LEU A 259 -60.71 -1.72 14.11
CA LEU A 259 -60.58 -2.69 13.00
C LEU A 259 -60.23 -2.04 11.65
N LEU A 260 -60.57 -0.76 11.44
CA LEU A 260 -60.37 -0.07 10.16
C LEU A 260 -58.98 0.58 10.02
N GLY A 261 -58.20 0.68 11.11
CA GLY A 261 -56.88 1.31 11.12
C GLY A 261 -55.74 0.29 10.95
N ASN A 262 -55.22 0.15 9.72
CA ASN A 262 -53.97 -0.58 9.51
C ASN A 262 -52.77 0.31 9.86
N ASN A 263 -52.09 0.00 10.97
CA ASN A 263 -50.93 0.76 11.46
C ASN A 263 -49.62 0.37 10.75
N VAL A 264 -49.64 -0.62 9.86
CA VAL A 264 -48.50 -0.95 9.00
C VAL A 264 -48.93 -0.85 7.55
N ARG A 265 -48.30 0.02 6.78
CA ARG A 265 -48.59 0.16 5.34
C ARG A 265 -47.32 0.23 4.52
N ILE A 266 -47.39 -0.30 3.30
CA ILE A 266 -46.33 -0.10 2.31
C ILE A 266 -46.44 1.34 1.81
N VAL A 267 -45.33 2.07 1.87
CA VAL A 267 -45.21 3.44 1.37
C VAL A 267 -44.74 3.39 -0.06
N ASP A 268 -43.57 2.78 -0.29
CA ASP A 268 -42.98 2.60 -1.61
C ASP A 268 -42.63 1.11 -1.82
N PRO A 269 -43.15 0.45 -2.88
CA PRO A 269 -42.73 -0.90 -3.23
C PRO A 269 -41.30 -0.89 -3.78
N ALA A 270 -40.61 -2.03 -3.65
CA ALA A 270 -39.30 -2.27 -4.23
C ALA A 270 -39.37 -2.32 -5.76
N GLU A 271 -38.59 -1.44 -6.39
CA GLU A 271 -38.36 -1.45 -7.84
C GLU A 271 -37.20 -2.37 -8.22
N VAL A 272 -37.20 -2.85 -9.47
CA VAL A 272 -36.13 -3.67 -10.02
C VAL A 272 -34.87 -2.81 -10.22
N PRO A 273 -33.75 -3.12 -9.53
CA PRO A 273 -32.53 -2.32 -9.61
C PRO A 273 -31.85 -2.50 -10.98
N LYS A 274 -31.56 -1.37 -11.64
CA LYS A 274 -30.90 -1.35 -12.96
C LYS A 274 -29.39 -1.63 -12.90
N LEU A 275 -28.76 -1.38 -11.75
CA LEU A 275 -27.32 -1.51 -11.55
C LEU A 275 -27.02 -2.40 -10.35
N PRO A 276 -25.96 -3.22 -10.41
CA PRO A 276 -25.55 -4.06 -9.29
C PRO A 276 -24.99 -3.22 -8.14
N SER A 277 -25.31 -3.62 -6.92
CA SER A 277 -24.85 -2.96 -5.69
C SER A 277 -23.45 -3.44 -5.25
N LYS A 278 -23.07 -4.68 -5.61
CA LYS A 278 -21.76 -5.28 -5.32
C LYS A 278 -21.24 -6.09 -6.53
N PRO A 279 -19.92 -6.17 -6.71
CA PRO A 279 -18.87 -5.41 -6.01
C PRO A 279 -18.80 -3.94 -6.48
N LYS A 280 -18.49 -3.01 -5.57
CA LYS A 280 -18.29 -1.59 -5.91
C LYS A 280 -16.96 -1.40 -6.63
N LYS A 281 -16.97 -1.51 -7.97
CA LYS A 281 -15.77 -1.58 -8.82
C LYS A 281 -14.74 -0.50 -8.50
N SER A 282 -15.16 0.76 -8.37
CA SER A 282 -14.30 1.90 -8.05
C SER A 282 -13.63 1.77 -6.68
N ARG A 283 -14.40 1.40 -5.64
CA ARG A 283 -13.87 1.24 -4.28
C ARG A 283 -12.88 0.09 -4.19
N SER A 284 -13.18 -1.05 -4.80
CA SER A 284 -12.28 -2.21 -4.80
C SER A 284 -10.96 -1.89 -5.51
N LEU A 285 -11.00 -1.23 -6.67
CA LEU A 285 -9.80 -0.81 -7.39
C LEU A 285 -9.01 0.27 -6.65
N ALA A 286 -9.68 1.21 -5.97
CA ALA A 286 -9.00 2.23 -5.16
C ALA A 286 -8.24 1.60 -3.99
N ILE A 287 -8.87 0.64 -3.29
CA ILE A 287 -8.22 -0.12 -2.19
C ILE A 287 -7.02 -0.90 -2.73
N ALA A 288 -7.18 -1.61 -3.84
CA ALA A 288 -6.09 -2.37 -4.46
C ALA A 288 -4.94 -1.47 -4.94
N GLY A 289 -5.26 -0.30 -5.50
CA GLY A 289 -4.25 0.68 -5.90
C GLY A 289 -3.45 1.21 -4.71
N PHE A 290 -4.14 1.56 -3.61
CA PHE A 290 -3.48 2.02 -2.37
C PHE A 290 -2.53 0.96 -1.80
N PHE A 291 -3.03 -0.26 -1.58
CA PHE A 291 -2.20 -1.35 -1.03
C PHE A 291 -1.10 -1.80 -2.00
N GLY A 292 -1.36 -1.80 -3.32
CA GLY A 292 -0.37 -2.09 -4.34
C GLY A 292 0.78 -1.08 -4.34
N LEU A 293 0.49 0.21 -4.14
CA LEU A 293 1.51 1.24 -4.04
C LEU A 293 2.35 1.11 -2.76
N VAL A 294 1.70 0.88 -1.61
CA VAL A 294 2.40 0.66 -0.33
C VAL A 294 3.33 -0.55 -0.41
N LEU A 295 2.82 -1.70 -0.91
CA LEU A 295 3.61 -2.92 -1.08
C LEU A 295 4.74 -2.72 -2.09
N GLY A 296 4.48 -2.01 -3.19
CA GLY A 296 5.48 -1.67 -4.20
C GLY A 296 6.62 -0.83 -3.63
N CYS A 297 6.31 0.19 -2.81
CA CYS A 297 7.31 1.02 -2.14
C CYS A 297 8.13 0.21 -1.12
N ALA A 298 7.48 -0.62 -0.30
CA ALA A 298 8.16 -1.48 0.66
C ALA A 298 9.15 -2.44 -0.05
N LEU A 299 8.69 -3.13 -1.10
CA LEU A 299 9.54 -4.03 -1.88
C LEU A 299 10.69 -3.29 -2.58
N ALA A 300 10.44 -2.10 -3.10
CA ALA A 300 11.47 -1.25 -3.70
C ALA A 300 12.58 -0.90 -2.69
N LEU A 301 12.22 -0.55 -1.45
CA LEU A 301 13.20 -0.26 -0.40
C LEU A 301 13.99 -1.51 0.02
N VAL A 302 13.34 -2.67 0.13
CA VAL A 302 14.02 -3.94 0.42
C VAL A 302 15.03 -4.27 -0.67
N LEU A 303 14.62 -4.20 -1.93
CA LEU A 303 15.51 -4.48 -3.07
C LEU A 303 16.65 -3.48 -3.19
N GLU A 304 16.44 -2.22 -2.81
CA GLU A 304 17.50 -1.22 -2.74
C GLU A 304 18.48 -1.51 -1.61
N HIS A 305 17.99 -1.93 -0.44
CA HIS A 305 18.84 -2.28 0.69
C HIS A 305 19.69 -3.54 0.42
N MET A 306 19.18 -4.46 -0.41
CA MET A 306 19.94 -5.61 -0.90
C MET A 306 20.98 -5.26 -1.96
N ASP A 307 20.89 -4.09 -2.59
CA ASP A 307 21.83 -3.64 -3.62
C ASP A 307 23.11 -3.09 -3.00
N MET A 308 24.05 -3.98 -2.72
CA MET A 308 25.34 -3.63 -2.14
C MET A 308 26.39 -3.21 -3.19
N SER A 309 26.01 -2.49 -4.24
CA SER A 309 26.98 -2.00 -5.24
C SER A 309 27.71 -0.74 -4.78
N ILE A 310 28.98 -0.55 -5.22
CA ILE A 310 29.76 0.67 -4.93
C ILE A 310 29.37 1.77 -5.92
N ARG A 311 28.82 2.89 -5.43
CA ARG A 311 28.30 3.96 -6.28
C ARG A 311 28.90 5.33 -5.99
N ASN A 312 29.25 5.61 -4.75
CA ASN A 312 29.69 6.94 -4.35
C ASN A 312 30.93 6.94 -3.45
N GLN A 313 31.44 8.15 -3.19
CA GLN A 313 32.58 8.38 -2.31
C GLN A 313 32.33 7.78 -0.92
N ASP A 314 31.14 7.96 -0.35
CA ASP A 314 30.76 7.38 0.94
C ASP A 314 30.90 5.84 0.96
N ASP A 315 30.52 5.16 -0.12
CA ASP A 315 30.71 3.70 -0.23
C ASP A 315 32.19 3.31 -0.20
N VAL A 316 33.06 4.12 -0.80
CA VAL A 316 34.51 3.87 -0.81
C VAL A 316 35.11 4.13 0.58
N GLU A 317 34.80 5.26 1.19
CA GLU A 317 35.42 5.66 2.45
C GLU A 317 34.86 4.89 3.64
N LYS A 318 33.52 4.79 3.76
CA LYS A 318 32.86 4.18 4.93
C LYS A 318 32.78 2.67 4.84
N LYS A 319 32.50 2.12 3.65
CA LYS A 319 32.27 0.66 3.51
C LYS A 319 33.54 -0.07 3.06
N LEU A 320 34.26 0.44 2.06
CA LEU A 320 35.51 -0.19 1.60
C LEU A 320 36.69 0.15 2.52
N GLY A 321 36.64 1.30 3.21
CA GLY A 321 37.67 1.74 4.15
C GLY A 321 38.97 2.15 3.43
N LEU A 322 38.86 2.74 2.25
CA LEU A 322 39.99 3.23 1.46
C LEU A 322 39.85 4.75 1.23
N PRO A 323 40.97 5.50 1.14
CA PRO A 323 40.94 6.89 0.72
C PRO A 323 40.33 7.03 -0.69
N PHE A 324 39.45 8.01 -0.88
CA PHE A 324 38.88 8.30 -2.19
C PHE A 324 39.79 9.23 -3.00
N LEU A 325 40.29 8.78 -4.15
CA LEU A 325 41.20 9.56 -5.00
C LEU A 325 40.46 10.38 -6.07
N GLY A 326 39.20 10.05 -6.34
CA GLY A 326 38.38 10.77 -7.31
C GLY A 326 37.49 9.85 -8.16
N SER A 327 36.68 10.49 -9.00
CA SER A 327 35.78 9.82 -9.95
C SER A 327 36.12 10.16 -11.39
N VAL A 328 36.10 9.15 -12.26
CA VAL A 328 36.24 9.31 -13.70
C VAL A 328 34.92 9.00 -14.39
N THR A 329 34.51 9.88 -15.29
CA THR A 329 33.21 9.83 -15.95
C THR A 329 33.23 8.78 -17.06
N LYS A 330 32.05 8.26 -17.42
CA LYS A 330 31.95 7.35 -18.56
C LYS A 330 32.17 8.13 -19.86
N SER A 331 33.38 8.05 -20.40
CA SER A 331 33.70 8.60 -21.73
C SER A 331 32.81 7.97 -22.82
N VAL A 332 32.38 8.80 -23.77
CA VAL A 332 31.55 8.41 -24.92
C VAL A 332 32.35 7.45 -25.80
N LYS A 333 31.69 6.40 -26.30
CA LYS A 333 32.30 5.23 -26.97
C LYS A 333 33.42 5.60 -27.96
N PHE A 334 34.65 5.16 -27.68
CA PHE A 334 35.75 5.09 -28.64
C PHE A 334 35.34 4.15 -29.80
N HIS A 335 35.17 4.70 -30.99
CA HIS A 335 34.59 3.96 -32.12
C HIS A 335 35.63 3.15 -32.93
N ASN A 336 36.94 3.36 -32.77
CA ASN A 336 37.97 2.67 -33.56
C ASN A 336 39.31 2.51 -32.81
N ALA A 337 40.09 1.47 -33.15
CA ALA A 337 41.42 1.19 -32.59
C ALA A 337 42.54 1.99 -33.30
N GLY A 338 43.67 2.20 -32.63
CA GLY A 338 44.91 2.75 -33.20
C GLY A 338 45.09 4.26 -32.99
N ALA A 339 45.71 4.97 -33.96
CA ALA A 339 46.12 6.38 -33.84
C ALA A 339 44.98 7.35 -33.46
N ARG A 340 43.73 7.04 -33.86
CA ARG A 340 42.54 7.81 -33.44
C ARG A 340 42.20 7.65 -31.96
N GLN A 341 42.51 6.50 -31.36
CA GLN A 341 42.28 6.25 -29.94
C GLN A 341 43.28 7.02 -29.07
N LEU A 342 44.53 7.15 -29.52
CA LEU A 342 45.53 8.01 -28.88
C LEU A 342 45.15 9.49 -29.00
N SER A 343 44.68 9.95 -30.17
CA SER A 343 44.20 11.32 -30.32
C SER A 343 42.97 11.61 -29.45
N ASP A 344 42.05 10.64 -29.30
CA ASP A 344 40.89 10.78 -28.41
C ASP A 344 41.31 10.79 -26.92
N LEU A 345 42.34 10.02 -26.56
CA LEU A 345 42.93 10.05 -25.20
C LEU A 345 43.60 11.39 -24.93
N MET A 346 44.38 11.90 -25.88
CA MET A 346 45.04 13.22 -25.82
C MET A 346 44.02 14.36 -25.74
N ALA A 347 43.01 14.38 -26.62
CA ALA A 347 41.90 15.33 -26.53
C ALA A 347 41.13 15.18 -25.20
N GLY A 348 41.02 13.94 -24.71
CA GLY A 348 40.50 13.60 -23.40
C GLY A 348 41.26 14.26 -22.25
N THR A 349 42.59 14.36 -22.32
CA THR A 349 43.42 15.00 -21.28
C THR A 349 43.23 16.52 -21.18
N GLU A 350 42.76 17.17 -22.25
CA GLU A 350 42.39 18.60 -22.25
C GLU A 350 40.89 18.82 -21.99
N SER A 351 40.10 17.74 -21.97
CA SER A 351 38.66 17.76 -21.72
C SER A 351 38.30 17.64 -20.23
N PHE A 352 37.01 17.62 -19.93
CA PHE A 352 36.43 17.30 -18.62
C PHE A 352 36.98 15.99 -18.00
N THR A 353 37.28 14.99 -18.83
CA THR A 353 37.91 13.75 -18.36
C THR A 353 39.34 13.99 -17.85
N GLY A 354 40.06 14.91 -18.49
CA GLY A 354 41.42 15.31 -18.14
C GLY A 354 41.53 16.04 -16.82
N GLU A 355 40.59 16.93 -16.50
CA GLU A 355 40.49 17.56 -15.16
C GLU A 355 40.33 16.51 -14.05
N ALA A 356 39.50 15.48 -14.26
CA ALA A 356 39.38 14.38 -13.31
C ALA A 356 40.72 13.66 -13.07
N PHE A 357 41.51 13.44 -14.12
CA PHE A 357 42.84 12.83 -14.00
C PHE A 357 43.87 13.74 -13.32
N LYS A 358 43.82 15.07 -13.55
CA LYS A 358 44.66 16.04 -12.82
C LYS A 358 44.33 16.06 -11.32
N ASN A 359 43.05 15.94 -10.97
CA ASN A 359 42.61 15.82 -9.58
C ASN A 359 43.12 14.52 -8.95
N ILE A 360 42.95 13.38 -9.64
CA ILE A 360 43.47 12.08 -9.17
C ILE A 360 44.99 12.14 -8.98
N ARG A 361 45.74 12.72 -9.93
CA ARG A 361 47.19 12.95 -9.80
C ARG A 361 47.51 13.72 -8.51
N THR A 362 46.79 14.80 -8.25
CA THR A 362 47.01 15.64 -7.06
C THR A 362 46.76 14.85 -5.78
N MET A 363 45.69 14.05 -5.73
CA MET A 363 45.40 13.16 -4.59
C MET A 363 46.45 12.06 -4.42
N VAL A 364 46.95 11.48 -5.51
CA VAL A 364 48.08 10.54 -5.47
C VAL A 364 49.34 11.22 -4.92
N GLY A 365 49.59 12.47 -5.31
CA GLY A 365 50.68 13.28 -4.77
C GLY A 365 50.56 13.51 -3.26
N PHE A 366 49.36 13.81 -2.75
CA PHE A 366 49.12 13.93 -1.31
C PHE A 366 49.34 12.61 -0.57
N ALA A 367 48.92 11.49 -1.15
CA ALA A 367 49.17 10.18 -0.56
C ALA A 367 50.66 9.77 -0.58
N ALA A 368 51.48 10.45 -1.39
CA ALA A 368 52.93 10.28 -1.46
C ALA A 368 53.72 11.18 -0.47
N ALA A 369 53.06 12.04 0.32
CA ALA A 369 53.75 13.00 1.18
C ALA A 369 54.72 12.35 2.18
N ASP A 370 54.35 11.19 2.73
CA ASP A 370 55.16 10.47 3.72
C ASP A 370 56.10 9.41 3.12
N SER A 371 55.96 9.09 1.82
CA SER A 371 56.72 8.03 1.16
C SER A 371 56.82 8.29 -0.34
N LYS A 372 58.03 8.17 -0.93
CA LYS A 372 58.20 8.28 -2.39
C LYS A 372 57.42 7.17 -3.11
N LEU A 373 56.22 7.48 -3.61
CA LEU A 373 55.41 6.60 -4.45
C LEU A 373 55.85 6.71 -5.91
N ARG A 374 56.95 6.04 -6.28
CA ARG A 374 57.47 6.05 -7.67
C ARG A 374 56.84 4.96 -8.52
N GLN A 375 56.59 3.80 -7.94
CA GLN A 375 56.12 2.62 -8.65
C GLN A 375 54.71 2.27 -8.17
N ILE A 376 53.72 2.51 -9.03
CA ILE A 376 52.31 2.40 -8.68
C ILE A 376 51.63 1.33 -9.54
N LEU A 377 51.03 0.35 -8.87
CA LEU A 377 50.16 -0.64 -9.51
C LEU A 377 48.74 -0.11 -9.63
N ILE A 378 48.12 -0.28 -10.80
CA ILE A 378 46.67 -0.07 -10.97
C ILE A 378 46.02 -1.45 -11.04
N THR A 379 45.10 -1.74 -10.13
CA THR A 379 44.37 -3.02 -10.10
C THR A 379 42.91 -2.80 -9.72
N SER A 380 42.11 -3.86 -9.74
CA SER A 380 40.69 -3.81 -9.43
C SER A 380 40.19 -5.17 -8.96
N SER A 381 38.93 -5.25 -8.53
CA SER A 381 38.33 -6.50 -8.09
C SER A 381 38.12 -7.51 -9.23
N VAL A 382 37.58 -7.07 -10.37
CA VAL A 382 37.16 -7.89 -11.51
C VAL A 382 37.52 -7.28 -12.85
N GLN A 383 37.41 -8.07 -13.93
CA GLN A 383 37.66 -7.58 -15.28
C GLN A 383 36.68 -6.46 -15.67
N GLY A 384 37.15 -5.50 -16.47
CA GLY A 384 36.29 -4.50 -17.09
C GLY A 384 36.08 -3.21 -16.29
N GLU A 385 36.60 -3.07 -15.08
CA GLU A 385 36.46 -1.84 -14.27
C GLU A 385 37.24 -0.63 -14.80
N GLY A 386 38.05 -0.83 -15.84
CA GLY A 386 38.77 0.22 -16.57
C GLY A 386 40.14 0.60 -16.00
N LYS A 387 40.83 -0.38 -15.40
CA LYS A 387 42.24 -0.31 -14.98
C LYS A 387 43.15 0.29 -16.07
N THR A 388 43.22 -0.36 -17.23
CA THR A 388 44.06 0.10 -18.36
C THR A 388 43.78 1.54 -18.79
N PHE A 389 42.50 1.93 -18.85
CA PHE A 389 42.12 3.29 -19.18
C PHE A 389 42.63 4.29 -18.14
N LEU A 390 42.48 3.95 -16.86
CA LEU A 390 43.00 4.77 -15.76
C LEU A 390 44.53 4.85 -15.82
N THR A 391 45.21 3.71 -16.00
CA THR A 391 46.68 3.61 -16.05
C THR A 391 47.26 4.51 -17.14
N MET A 392 46.75 4.40 -18.37
CA MET A 392 47.27 5.16 -19.51
C MET A 392 47.08 6.67 -19.32
N ASN A 393 45.89 7.10 -18.89
CA ASN A 393 45.62 8.52 -18.68
C ASN A 393 46.43 9.09 -17.51
N LEU A 394 46.55 8.35 -16.40
CA LEU A 394 47.38 8.79 -15.28
C LEU A 394 48.84 8.95 -15.73
N ALA A 395 49.38 7.98 -16.46
CA ALA A 395 50.74 8.05 -17.00
C ALA A 395 50.94 9.29 -17.89
N MET A 396 50.00 9.61 -18.79
CA MET A 396 50.06 10.82 -19.61
C MET A 396 50.01 12.11 -18.78
N VAL A 397 49.13 12.20 -17.77
CA VAL A 397 48.98 13.42 -16.94
C VAL A 397 50.21 13.67 -16.05
N PHE A 398 50.96 12.63 -15.68
CA PHE A 398 52.28 12.78 -15.04
C PHE A 398 53.37 13.16 -16.07
N ALA A 399 53.37 12.56 -17.25
CA ALA A 399 54.34 12.89 -18.32
C ALA A 399 54.19 14.34 -18.84
N GLN A 400 52.97 14.87 -18.86
CA GLN A 400 52.67 16.27 -19.17
C GLN A 400 53.33 17.27 -18.20
N LEU A 401 53.63 16.87 -16.97
CA LEU A 401 54.38 17.71 -16.02
C LEU A 401 55.90 17.68 -16.24
N GLY A 402 56.37 17.04 -17.31
CA GLY A 402 57.79 16.90 -17.60
C GLY A 402 58.46 15.72 -16.89
N GLN A 403 57.72 14.90 -16.13
CA GLN A 403 58.29 13.71 -15.50
C GLN A 403 58.56 12.62 -16.53
N LYS A 404 59.69 11.92 -16.39
CA LYS A 404 59.98 10.71 -17.17
C LYS A 404 59.13 9.56 -16.65
N VAL A 405 58.12 9.17 -17.43
CA VAL A 405 57.16 8.12 -17.06
C VAL A 405 57.39 6.84 -17.86
N LEU A 406 57.43 5.70 -17.18
CA LEU A 406 57.35 4.37 -17.79
C LEU A 406 56.00 3.72 -17.53
N LEU A 407 55.30 3.36 -18.60
CA LEU A 407 54.07 2.58 -18.56
C LEU A 407 54.38 1.10 -18.84
N ILE A 408 54.05 0.21 -17.91
CA ILE A 408 54.27 -1.23 -18.06
C ILE A 408 52.93 -1.94 -18.23
N GLU A 409 52.82 -2.75 -19.29
CA GLU A 409 51.65 -3.60 -19.54
C GLU A 409 51.76 -4.90 -18.73
N GLY A 410 51.27 -4.86 -17.50
CA GLY A 410 51.36 -5.97 -16.55
C GLY A 410 50.29 -7.06 -16.72
N ASP A 411 49.14 -6.74 -17.33
CA ASP A 411 48.12 -7.72 -17.74
C ASP A 411 48.55 -8.41 -19.04
N MET A 412 49.42 -9.41 -18.87
CA MET A 412 49.89 -10.26 -19.98
C MET A 412 48.80 -11.18 -20.54
N ARG A 413 47.66 -11.34 -19.85
CA ARG A 413 46.57 -12.23 -20.28
C ARG A 413 45.66 -11.55 -21.28
N ARG A 414 45.43 -10.25 -21.11
CA ARG A 414 44.60 -9.44 -22.01
C ARG A 414 45.28 -8.10 -22.34
N PRO A 415 46.45 -8.11 -22.99
CA PRO A 415 47.18 -6.89 -23.30
C PRO A 415 46.37 -5.99 -24.25
N ASN A 416 46.34 -4.69 -23.95
CA ASN A 416 45.60 -3.67 -24.69
C ASN A 416 46.34 -2.32 -24.85
N ILE A 417 47.42 -2.07 -24.10
CA ILE A 417 48.23 -0.83 -24.18
C ILE A 417 48.89 -0.73 -25.55
N HIS A 418 49.50 -1.81 -26.05
CA HIS A 418 50.13 -1.81 -27.38
C HIS A 418 49.15 -1.42 -28.50
N LYS A 419 47.86 -1.75 -28.37
CA LYS A 419 46.83 -1.37 -29.38
C LYS A 419 46.54 0.13 -29.34
N THR A 420 46.50 0.69 -28.14
CA THR A 420 46.16 2.11 -27.92
C THR A 420 47.27 3.02 -28.46
N PHE A 421 48.53 2.65 -28.22
CA PHE A 421 49.70 3.41 -28.67
C PHE A 421 50.29 2.92 -30.01
N ALA A 422 49.64 1.96 -30.69
CA ALA A 422 50.11 1.36 -31.94
C ALA A 422 51.57 0.84 -31.90
N LEU A 423 51.94 0.17 -30.80
CA LEU A 423 53.28 -0.33 -30.53
C LEU A 423 53.51 -1.75 -31.06
N SER A 424 54.76 -2.09 -31.36
CA SER A 424 55.16 -3.42 -31.84
C SER A 424 55.05 -4.47 -30.73
N LYS A 425 54.70 -5.70 -31.10
CA LYS A 425 54.63 -6.86 -30.19
C LYS A 425 55.88 -7.75 -30.21
N GLU A 426 56.82 -7.48 -31.12
CA GLU A 426 57.98 -8.36 -31.33
C GLU A 426 58.89 -8.42 -30.10
N LYS A 427 59.12 -7.26 -29.47
CA LYS A 427 59.88 -7.14 -28.22
C LYS A 427 58.99 -6.55 -27.14
N GLY A 428 59.01 -7.16 -25.96
CA GLY A 428 58.23 -6.73 -24.81
C GLY A 428 58.60 -7.48 -23.54
N LEU A 429 57.78 -7.29 -22.51
CA LEU A 429 57.98 -7.83 -21.17
C LEU A 429 58.09 -9.36 -21.16
N SER A 430 57.22 -10.07 -21.89
CA SER A 430 57.23 -11.54 -21.93
C SER A 430 58.53 -12.08 -22.55
N HIS A 431 58.98 -11.46 -23.64
CA HIS A 431 60.22 -11.82 -24.33
C HIS A 431 61.43 -11.63 -23.41
N PHE A 432 61.50 -10.50 -22.71
CA PHE A 432 62.60 -10.21 -21.79
C PHE A 432 62.59 -11.12 -20.56
N LEU A 433 61.43 -11.37 -19.94
CA LEU A 433 61.32 -12.30 -18.81
C LEU A 433 61.77 -13.72 -19.19
N ALA A 434 61.41 -14.18 -20.40
CA ALA A 434 61.80 -15.50 -20.89
C ALA A 434 63.30 -15.58 -21.26
N HIS A 435 63.81 -14.64 -22.08
CA HIS A 435 65.11 -14.79 -22.74
C HIS A 435 66.17 -13.78 -22.31
N GLY A 436 65.79 -12.67 -21.67
CA GLY A 436 66.72 -11.62 -21.24
C GLY A 436 67.74 -12.17 -20.26
N ARG A 437 69.02 -11.88 -20.52
CA ARG A 437 70.15 -12.34 -19.69
C ARG A 437 70.73 -11.21 -18.85
N ASP A 438 70.73 -10.00 -19.38
CA ASP A 438 71.22 -8.79 -18.71
C ASP A 438 70.10 -7.75 -18.59
N ILE A 439 70.02 -7.08 -17.44
CA ILE A 439 69.08 -5.99 -17.20
C ILE A 439 69.30 -4.80 -18.14
N HIS A 440 70.53 -4.60 -18.61
CA HIS A 440 70.84 -3.54 -19.57
C HIS A 440 70.21 -3.76 -20.95
N GLU A 441 69.82 -4.99 -21.30
CA GLU A 441 69.08 -5.29 -22.54
C GLU A 441 67.61 -4.80 -22.48
N LEU A 442 67.10 -4.49 -21.28
CA LEU A 442 65.70 -4.08 -21.07
C LEU A 442 65.36 -2.80 -21.84
N GLU A 443 66.29 -1.86 -21.95
CA GLU A 443 66.06 -0.59 -22.66
C GLU A 443 65.68 -0.82 -24.12
N SER A 444 66.24 -1.85 -24.78
CA SER A 444 65.90 -2.23 -26.15
C SER A 444 64.49 -2.83 -26.32
N HIS A 445 63.80 -3.13 -25.23
CA HIS A 445 62.42 -3.64 -25.20
C HIS A 445 61.39 -2.54 -24.87
N ILE A 446 61.86 -1.35 -24.50
CA ILE A 446 61.02 -0.19 -24.20
C ILE A 446 60.81 0.61 -25.48
N GLN A 447 59.56 1.00 -25.74
CA GLN A 447 59.16 1.70 -26.95
C GLN A 447 58.66 3.11 -26.64
N ASP A 448 58.93 4.06 -27.54
CA ASP A 448 58.37 5.40 -27.46
C ASP A 448 56.88 5.37 -27.83
N THR A 449 56.06 6.00 -27.00
CA THR A 449 54.60 6.01 -27.19
C THR A 449 54.11 7.07 -28.17
N GLY A 450 55.01 7.94 -28.64
CA GLY A 450 54.68 9.18 -29.36
C GLY A 450 54.20 10.32 -28.45
N PHE A 451 54.04 10.07 -27.14
CA PHE A 451 53.69 11.09 -26.15
C PHE A 451 54.96 11.59 -25.43
N PRO A 452 55.19 12.92 -25.31
CA PRO A 452 56.40 13.46 -24.67
C PRO A 452 56.59 12.94 -23.24
N ASN A 453 57.83 12.54 -22.91
CA ASN A 453 58.22 11.99 -21.61
C ASN A 453 57.51 10.67 -21.19
N LEU A 454 56.80 9.99 -22.10
CA LEU A 454 56.13 8.74 -21.82
C LEU A 454 56.65 7.60 -22.70
N LYS A 455 57.28 6.61 -22.07
CA LYS A 455 57.69 5.36 -22.72
C LYS A 455 56.85 4.18 -22.23
N ALA A 456 56.80 3.11 -23.02
CA ALA A 456 56.03 1.92 -22.67
C ALA A 456 56.84 0.63 -22.81
N LEU A 457 56.73 -0.24 -21.79
CA LEU A 457 57.12 -1.64 -21.85
C LEU A 457 55.86 -2.49 -22.02
N VAL A 458 55.53 -2.81 -23.27
CA VAL A 458 54.36 -3.62 -23.62
C VAL A 458 54.57 -5.09 -23.28
N CYS A 459 53.49 -5.88 -23.22
CA CYS A 459 53.56 -7.31 -22.92
C CYS A 459 54.42 -8.06 -23.97
N GLY A 460 54.33 -7.67 -25.24
CA GLY A 460 54.86 -8.45 -26.37
C GLY A 460 53.91 -9.59 -26.75
N MET A 461 54.44 -10.71 -27.25
CA MET A 461 53.66 -11.91 -27.49
C MET A 461 53.11 -12.47 -26.16
N VAL A 462 51.83 -12.85 -26.14
CA VAL A 462 51.18 -13.40 -24.94
C VAL A 462 51.84 -14.74 -24.59
N PRO A 463 52.44 -14.89 -23.39
CA PRO A 463 53.08 -16.14 -23.00
C PRO A 463 52.05 -17.19 -22.59
N PRO A 464 52.37 -18.50 -22.70
CA PRO A 464 51.47 -19.57 -22.26
C PRO A 464 51.22 -19.54 -20.75
N ASN A 465 52.25 -19.25 -19.94
CA ASN A 465 52.20 -19.20 -18.48
C ASN A 465 52.63 -17.83 -17.92
N PRO A 466 51.76 -16.79 -17.95
CA PRO A 466 52.11 -15.46 -17.45
C PRO A 466 52.58 -15.42 -15.99
N SER A 467 51.89 -16.14 -15.11
CA SER A 467 52.15 -16.12 -13.66
C SER A 467 53.54 -16.66 -13.31
N GLU A 468 54.02 -17.68 -14.02
CA GLU A 468 55.34 -18.27 -13.81
C GLU A 468 56.44 -17.26 -14.16
N LEU A 469 56.30 -16.55 -15.29
CA LEU A 469 57.25 -15.52 -15.71
C LEU A 469 57.31 -14.35 -14.71
N LEU A 470 56.16 -13.95 -14.18
CA LEU A 470 56.06 -12.89 -13.17
C LEU A 470 56.65 -13.29 -11.80
N SER A 471 56.68 -14.59 -11.48
CA SER A 471 57.25 -15.07 -10.21
C SER A 471 58.78 -15.10 -10.18
N THR A 472 59.45 -14.82 -11.30
CA THR A 472 60.91 -14.87 -11.40
C THR A 472 61.59 -13.66 -10.74
N PRO A 473 62.84 -13.79 -10.27
CA PRO A 473 63.62 -12.65 -9.75
C PRO A 473 63.83 -11.53 -10.77
N LYS A 474 63.69 -11.82 -12.07
CA LYS A 474 63.81 -10.83 -13.15
C LYS A 474 62.76 -9.74 -13.03
N LEU A 475 61.56 -10.05 -12.54
CA LEU A 475 60.52 -9.03 -12.33
C LEU A 475 61.01 -7.94 -11.37
N LYS A 476 61.60 -8.34 -10.25
CA LYS A 476 62.19 -7.41 -9.30
C LYS A 476 63.31 -6.58 -9.93
N ALA A 477 64.19 -7.22 -10.72
CA ALA A 477 65.27 -6.51 -11.41
C ALA A 477 64.75 -5.44 -12.39
N ILE A 478 63.69 -5.74 -13.15
CA ILE A 478 63.01 -4.80 -14.05
C ILE A 478 62.49 -3.60 -13.29
N LEU A 479 61.82 -3.83 -12.16
CA LEU A 479 61.22 -2.79 -11.35
C LEU A 479 62.26 -1.93 -10.63
N ASP A 480 63.31 -2.54 -10.08
CA ASP A 480 64.45 -1.83 -9.48
C ASP A 480 65.17 -0.95 -10.51
N TRP A 481 65.36 -1.46 -11.74
CA TRP A 481 65.93 -0.68 -12.85
C TRP A 481 64.99 0.45 -13.27
N ALA A 482 63.70 0.19 -13.41
CA ALA A 482 62.71 1.18 -13.81
C ALA A 482 62.64 2.35 -12.81
N GLY A 483 62.60 2.05 -11.50
CA GLY A 483 62.57 3.07 -10.44
C GLY A 483 63.84 3.91 -10.28
N LYS A 484 64.94 3.50 -10.94
CA LYS A 484 66.19 4.29 -11.03
C LYS A 484 66.22 5.18 -12.27
N ASN A 485 65.62 4.73 -13.38
CA ASN A 485 65.71 5.40 -14.69
C ASN A 485 64.52 6.30 -15.02
N TYR A 486 63.39 6.13 -14.32
CA TYR A 486 62.17 6.90 -14.51
C TYR A 486 61.73 7.56 -13.20
N ASP A 487 61.14 8.74 -13.32
CA ASP A 487 60.60 9.50 -12.17
C ASP A 487 59.34 8.81 -11.63
N GLN A 488 58.53 8.24 -12.52
CA GLN A 488 57.30 7.54 -12.21
C GLN A 488 57.15 6.28 -13.08
N VAL A 489 56.70 5.19 -12.46
CA VAL A 489 56.41 3.91 -13.12
C VAL A 489 54.97 3.52 -12.81
N PHE A 490 54.17 3.30 -13.86
CA PHE A 490 52.80 2.81 -13.73
C PHE A 490 52.67 1.42 -14.33
N VAL A 491 52.13 0.48 -13.56
CA VAL A 491 51.87 -0.88 -14.02
C VAL A 491 50.37 -1.08 -14.20
N ASP A 492 49.94 -1.43 -15.42
CA ASP A 492 48.58 -1.89 -15.66
C ASP A 492 48.42 -3.34 -15.20
N GLY A 493 47.84 -3.53 -14.03
CA GLY A 493 47.70 -4.84 -13.40
C GLY A 493 46.49 -5.64 -13.87
N THR A 494 46.52 -6.93 -13.56
CA THR A 494 45.35 -7.81 -13.67
C THR A 494 44.32 -7.49 -12.56
N PRO A 495 43.05 -7.92 -12.71
CA PRO A 495 42.12 -7.93 -11.57
C PRO A 495 42.51 -8.96 -10.51
N VAL A 496 42.18 -8.70 -9.25
CA VAL A 496 42.44 -9.57 -8.09
C VAL A 496 41.59 -10.86 -8.12
N PHE A 497 40.44 -10.83 -8.80
CA PHE A 497 39.66 -12.03 -9.10
C PHE A 497 39.48 -12.19 -10.61
N PRO A 498 39.57 -13.43 -11.14
CA PRO A 498 39.78 -14.70 -10.42
C PRO A 498 41.26 -15.07 -10.16
N ILE A 499 42.22 -14.18 -10.46
CA ILE A 499 43.65 -14.52 -10.59
C ILE A 499 44.51 -13.73 -9.60
N THR A 500 45.69 -14.23 -9.24
CA THR A 500 46.60 -13.65 -8.25
C THR A 500 47.77 -12.84 -8.82
N ASP A 501 47.84 -12.61 -10.14
CA ASP A 501 48.99 -11.92 -10.77
C ASP A 501 49.18 -10.48 -10.24
N ALA A 502 48.08 -9.80 -9.86
CA ALA A 502 48.12 -8.48 -9.23
C ALA A 502 48.93 -8.49 -7.91
N LEU A 503 48.94 -9.61 -7.19
CA LEU A 503 49.71 -9.76 -5.95
C LEU A 503 51.21 -9.84 -6.22
N LEU A 504 51.63 -10.46 -7.33
CA LEU A 504 53.04 -10.57 -7.72
C LEU A 504 53.62 -9.19 -8.03
N TRP A 505 52.87 -8.38 -8.78
CA TRP A 505 53.23 -6.98 -9.03
C TRP A 505 53.22 -6.16 -7.74
N GLY A 506 52.11 -6.18 -7.01
CA GLY A 506 51.89 -5.25 -5.89
C GLY A 506 52.92 -5.40 -4.77
N ARG A 507 53.44 -6.61 -4.56
CA ARG A 507 54.43 -6.88 -3.50
C ARG A 507 55.81 -6.26 -3.77
N LEU A 508 56.07 -5.86 -5.01
CA LEU A 508 57.31 -5.21 -5.45
C LEU A 508 57.13 -3.71 -5.72
N MET A 509 55.91 -3.19 -5.55
CA MET A 509 55.54 -1.80 -5.85
C MET A 509 55.45 -0.97 -4.56
N ASP A 510 55.60 0.35 -4.68
CA ASP A 510 55.48 1.28 -3.55
C ASP A 510 54.03 1.39 -3.04
N GLY A 511 53.07 1.16 -3.95
CA GLY A 511 51.66 1.02 -3.58
C GLY A 511 50.75 0.74 -4.77
N ALA A 512 49.46 0.58 -4.48
CA ALA A 512 48.43 0.27 -5.46
C ALA A 512 47.26 1.25 -5.43
N ILE A 513 46.75 1.61 -6.61
CA ILE A 513 45.47 2.29 -6.80
C ILE A 513 44.43 1.23 -7.13
N PHE A 514 43.36 1.19 -6.33
CA PHE A 514 42.25 0.28 -6.52
C PHE A 514 41.15 0.93 -7.36
N VAL A 515 40.75 0.30 -8.46
CA VAL A 515 39.72 0.83 -9.35
C VAL A 515 38.40 0.12 -9.05
N CYS A 516 37.32 0.89 -8.90
CA CYS A 516 35.97 0.35 -8.75
C CYS A 516 35.07 0.89 -9.86
N GLN A 517 34.34 0.01 -10.55
CA GLN A 517 33.31 0.47 -11.48
C GLN A 517 32.07 0.97 -10.74
N HIS A 518 31.64 2.20 -11.04
CA HIS A 518 30.39 2.78 -10.52
C HIS A 518 29.18 1.88 -10.79
N GLY A 519 28.52 1.43 -9.73
CA GLY A 519 27.31 0.59 -9.75
C GLY A 519 27.52 -0.80 -10.36
N GLY A 520 28.75 -1.16 -10.75
CA GLY A 520 29.05 -2.40 -11.47
C GLY A 520 29.67 -3.50 -10.60
N VAL A 521 30.17 -3.15 -9.42
CA VAL A 521 30.84 -4.08 -8.51
C VAL A 521 30.15 -4.16 -7.16
N HIS A 522 29.98 -5.39 -6.69
CA HIS A 522 29.39 -5.71 -5.40
C HIS A 522 30.41 -5.48 -4.28
N MET A 523 29.98 -4.83 -3.19
CA MET A 523 30.81 -4.42 -2.06
C MET A 523 31.60 -5.59 -1.46
N ASN A 524 30.94 -6.74 -1.25
CA ASN A 524 31.60 -7.93 -0.71
C ASN A 524 32.75 -8.43 -1.59
N LEU A 525 32.64 -8.29 -2.90
CA LEU A 525 33.70 -8.71 -3.83
C LEU A 525 34.87 -7.74 -3.80
N ALA A 526 34.58 -6.43 -3.75
CA ALA A 526 35.59 -5.40 -3.59
C ALA A 526 36.32 -5.53 -2.24
N LEU A 527 35.60 -5.78 -1.14
CA LEU A 527 36.18 -6.02 0.18
C LEU A 527 37.10 -7.24 0.19
N LYS A 528 36.68 -8.35 -0.42
CA LYS A 528 37.52 -9.55 -0.56
C LYS A 528 38.79 -9.27 -1.40
N ALA A 529 38.68 -8.47 -2.45
CA ALA A 529 39.81 -8.10 -3.29
C ALA A 529 40.77 -7.18 -2.54
N LYS A 530 40.25 -6.18 -1.82
CA LYS A 530 41.01 -5.33 -0.91
C LYS A 530 41.75 -6.17 0.13
N GLN A 531 41.06 -7.09 0.78
CA GLN A 531 41.65 -7.93 1.83
C GLN A 531 42.79 -8.77 1.28
N LYS A 532 42.63 -9.40 0.11
CA LYS A 532 43.72 -10.15 -0.56
C LYS A 532 44.96 -9.29 -0.84
N LEU A 533 44.78 -8.04 -1.26
CA LEU A 533 45.89 -7.12 -1.50
C LEU A 533 46.60 -6.79 -0.17
N VAL A 534 45.83 -6.45 0.87
CA VAL A 534 46.35 -6.13 2.20
C VAL A 534 47.06 -7.31 2.84
N ASP A 535 46.49 -8.51 2.79
CA ASP A 535 47.09 -9.76 3.27
C ASP A 535 48.39 -10.10 2.51
N GLY A 536 48.47 -9.69 1.23
CA GLY A 536 49.67 -9.78 0.41
C GLY A 536 50.77 -8.77 0.78
N GLY A 537 50.52 -7.88 1.76
CA GLY A 537 51.43 -6.83 2.18
C GLY A 537 51.41 -5.59 1.26
N ILE A 538 50.37 -5.42 0.45
CA ILE A 538 50.31 -4.36 -0.57
C ILE A 538 49.63 -3.13 0.02
N LYS A 539 50.33 -1.99 0.03
CA LYS A 539 49.78 -0.70 0.45
C LYS A 539 48.82 -0.17 -0.62
N ILE A 540 47.52 -0.13 -0.30
CA ILE A 540 46.53 0.51 -1.17
C ILE A 540 46.50 2.01 -0.87
N ILE A 541 46.93 2.82 -1.83
CA ILE A 541 47.07 4.28 -1.72
C ILE A 541 45.70 4.95 -1.72
N GLY A 542 44.74 4.36 -2.43
CA GLY A 542 43.35 4.82 -2.45
C GLY A 542 42.57 4.15 -3.57
N CYS A 543 41.32 4.59 -3.74
CA CYS A 543 40.38 4.03 -4.68
C CYS A 543 39.82 5.08 -5.64
N VAL A 544 39.69 4.72 -6.91
CA VAL A 544 39.08 5.54 -7.97
C VAL A 544 37.77 4.92 -8.43
N LEU A 545 36.71 5.73 -8.46
CA LEU A 545 35.43 5.32 -9.05
C LEU A 545 35.40 5.63 -10.54
N ASN A 546 35.38 4.60 -11.38
CA ASN A 546 35.40 4.75 -12.82
C ASN A 546 34.02 4.53 -13.45
N LYS A 547 33.82 5.09 -14.65
CA LYS A 547 32.58 5.04 -15.44
C LYS A 547 31.37 5.65 -14.72
N VAL A 548 31.59 6.72 -13.95
CA VAL A 548 30.49 7.45 -13.31
C VAL A 548 29.60 8.06 -14.38
N VAL A 549 28.28 7.86 -14.24
CA VAL A 549 27.26 8.42 -15.12
C VAL A 549 26.62 9.61 -14.40
N PHE A 550 26.88 10.82 -14.89
CA PHE A 550 26.26 12.03 -14.37
C PHE A 550 24.83 12.15 -14.94
N GLY A 551 23.86 12.54 -14.11
CA GLY A 551 22.42 12.62 -14.47
C GLY A 551 21.50 11.59 -13.82
N GLY A 552 22.03 10.68 -12.98
CA GLY A 552 21.21 9.85 -12.07
C GLY A 552 20.94 10.60 -10.76
N ARG A 553 19.70 10.55 -10.24
CA ARG A 553 19.21 11.28 -9.03
C ARG A 553 19.83 10.80 -7.70
N GLY A 554 21.14 10.57 -7.65
CA GLY A 554 21.84 9.92 -6.53
C GLY A 554 22.98 10.70 -5.91
N TYR A 555 23.23 11.96 -6.29
CA TYR A 555 24.32 12.76 -5.73
C TYR A 555 23.81 14.07 -5.12
N GLY A 556 23.90 14.16 -3.79
CA GLY A 556 23.66 15.37 -3.00
C GLY A 556 24.84 16.33 -3.04
N TYR A 557 24.51 17.62 -2.90
CA TYR A 557 25.32 18.83 -2.70
C TYR A 557 26.49 19.13 -3.66
N TYR A 558 27.34 18.17 -4.00
CA TYR A 558 28.48 18.37 -4.93
C TYR A 558 28.06 18.48 -6.40
N ASP A 559 26.96 17.83 -6.81
CA ASP A 559 26.46 17.90 -8.19
C ASP A 559 26.04 19.34 -8.57
N LYS A 560 25.40 20.07 -7.64
CA LYS A 560 25.04 21.48 -7.87
C LYS A 560 26.25 22.39 -8.01
N TYR A 561 27.30 22.18 -7.21
CA TYR A 561 28.52 22.98 -7.31
C TYR A 561 29.31 22.68 -8.58
N TYR A 562 29.38 21.40 -8.97
CA TYR A 562 30.01 20.97 -10.22
C TYR A 562 29.23 21.46 -11.45
N HIS A 563 27.89 21.40 -11.45
CA HIS A 563 27.06 21.93 -12.54
C HIS A 563 27.13 23.47 -12.64
N TYR A 564 27.23 24.16 -11.50
CA TYR A 564 27.35 25.63 -11.43
C TYR A 564 28.73 26.11 -11.93
N TYR A 565 29.83 25.46 -11.52
CA TYR A 565 31.16 25.72 -12.09
C TYR A 565 31.21 25.41 -13.60
N HIS A 566 30.52 24.36 -14.05
CA HIS A 566 30.43 24.00 -15.47
C HIS A 566 29.70 25.05 -16.32
N TYR A 567 28.63 25.64 -15.79
CA TYR A 567 27.82 26.62 -16.52
C TYR A 567 28.57 27.95 -16.73
N TYR A 568 29.42 28.33 -15.78
CA TYR A 568 30.17 29.59 -15.84
C TYR A 568 31.48 29.50 -16.65
N HIS A 569 32.16 28.35 -16.67
CA HIS A 569 33.47 28.25 -17.34
C HIS A 569 33.46 27.70 -18.77
N TYR A 570 32.47 26.88 -19.16
CA TYR A 570 32.44 26.24 -20.48
C TYR A 570 31.02 26.23 -21.03
N GLY A 571 30.53 27.40 -21.46
CA GLY A 571 29.18 27.64 -21.95
C GLY A 571 28.70 26.70 -23.07
N TYR A 572 28.32 25.49 -22.69
CA TYR A 572 27.69 24.50 -23.57
C TYR A 572 26.22 24.40 -23.16
N GLY A 573 25.39 25.19 -23.85
CA GLY A 573 23.93 25.10 -23.72
C GLY A 573 23.43 23.72 -24.18
N PRO A 574 22.31 23.23 -23.62
CA PRO A 574 21.76 21.95 -24.00
C PRO A 574 21.46 21.90 -25.50
N ASP A 575 21.85 20.78 -26.09
CA ASP A 575 21.83 20.45 -27.50
C ASP A 575 20.45 20.75 -28.13
N LYS A 576 20.43 21.42 -29.28
CA LYS A 576 19.22 21.96 -29.95
C LYS A 576 18.22 20.89 -30.42
N LYS A 577 18.44 19.60 -30.14
CA LYS A 577 17.59 18.50 -30.59
C LYS A 577 16.35 18.28 -29.70
N ASP A 578 16.37 18.69 -28.43
CA ASP A 578 15.21 18.51 -27.53
C ASP A 578 14.13 19.62 -27.62
N LYS A 579 14.40 20.72 -28.34
CA LYS A 579 13.38 21.78 -28.54
C LYS A 579 12.41 21.48 -29.68
N LYS A 580 12.73 20.60 -30.64
CA LYS A 580 11.80 20.25 -31.73
C LYS A 580 10.68 19.30 -31.29
N ALA A 581 10.91 18.42 -30.31
CA ALA A 581 9.89 17.48 -29.82
C ALA A 581 8.81 18.13 -28.93
N ARG A 582 9.00 19.38 -28.48
CA ARG A 582 8.08 20.09 -27.58
C ARG A 582 7.33 21.27 -28.22
N ALA A 583 7.61 21.59 -29.48
CA ALA A 583 6.99 22.72 -30.19
C ALA A 583 5.82 22.34 -31.11
N GLU A 584 5.50 21.05 -31.29
CA GLU A 584 4.43 20.56 -32.18
C GLU A 584 3.14 20.14 -31.46
N LYS A 585 2.80 20.78 -30.35
CA LYS A 585 1.43 20.72 -29.80
C LYS A 585 0.93 22.12 -29.51
N LYS A 586 0.52 22.82 -30.57
CA LYS A 586 -0.52 23.85 -30.46
C LYS A 586 -1.88 23.14 -30.48
N PRO A 587 -2.82 23.49 -29.59
CA PRO A 587 -4.20 23.06 -29.71
C PRO A 587 -4.88 23.87 -30.84
N ASP A 588 -5.52 23.17 -31.76
CA ASP A 588 -6.44 23.77 -32.72
C ASP A 588 -7.65 24.29 -31.94
N LEU A 589 -7.94 25.58 -32.15
CA LEU A 589 -9.18 26.24 -31.74
C LEU A 589 -10.25 25.94 -32.80
N VAL A 590 -11.32 25.27 -32.38
CA VAL A 590 -12.70 25.46 -32.86
C VAL A 590 -13.60 25.56 -31.64
#